data_AF-A0A934LLI2-F1
#
_entry.id   AF-A0A934LLI2-F1
#
_cell.length_a   1.000
_cell.length_b   1.000
_cell.length_c   1.000
_cell.angle_alpha   90.00
_cell.angle_beta   90.00
_cell.angle_gamma   90.00
#
_symmetry.space_group_name_H-M   'P 1'
#
loop_
_entity.id
_entity.type
_entity.pdbx_description
1 polymer ?
#
loop_
_entity_poly.entity_id
_entity_poly.type
_entity_poly.pdbx_seq_one_letter_code
_entity_poly.pdbx_strand_id
1 'polypeptide(L)'
;MHTYIAKELEKIGYKPYALPNGEQIHSWNGLRVGIFRVEDGREEQVGEYVRQYRTLYDTFFHFVQDGKDYALYSPNYSATRLLELPSSKDIGGEEPAANGFCPTQYYVPSYIIEESYYERDKKTTRNRITEPRPEQLAPRSFPLETSKDAEGNLVTYKVHLKPLEQRYFDPFGFVAGCVWGDDNSWKIQYLDLSEASKGILKREERFGYIVLPLNQKLRDAIDMEDFQHDFDKDDTSIYINVRKRFDIETGDMSDF
;
A
#
# COMPACT_ATOMS: atom_id res chain seq x y z
N MET A 1 12.41 10.31 8.53
CA MET A 1 11.64 9.16 7.98
C MET A 1 11.94 9.12 6.50
N HIS A 2 12.45 8.00 5.99
CA HIS A 2 12.66 7.81 4.56
C HIS A 2 11.52 7.01 3.94
N THR A 3 11.41 7.08 2.61
CA THR A 3 10.58 6.18 1.80
C THR A 3 11.36 5.78 0.55
N TYR A 4 10.89 4.76 -0.17
CA TYR A 4 11.45 4.40 -1.46
C TYR A 4 10.41 4.59 -2.55
N ILE A 5 10.86 5.09 -3.71
CA ILE A 5 10.03 5.27 -4.90
C ILE A 5 10.73 4.67 -6.12
N ALA A 6 9.95 4.26 -7.11
CA ALA A 6 10.45 3.81 -8.40
C ALA A 6 10.26 4.89 -9.47
N LYS A 7 11.22 5.00 -10.40
CA LYS A 7 11.13 5.90 -11.56
C LYS A 7 11.64 5.22 -12.82
N GLU A 8 11.02 5.54 -13.95
CA GLU A 8 11.52 5.16 -15.27
C GLU A 8 12.83 5.89 -15.55
N LEU A 9 13.92 5.14 -15.77
CA LEU A 9 15.23 5.75 -16.01
C LEU A 9 15.27 6.49 -17.36
N GLU A 10 14.55 5.99 -18.37
CA GLU A 10 14.48 6.63 -19.70
C GLU A 10 13.85 8.03 -19.64
N LYS A 11 12.88 8.25 -18.76
CA LYS A 11 12.22 9.56 -18.58
C LYS A 11 13.08 10.60 -17.87
N ILE A 12 14.11 10.16 -17.14
CA ILE A 12 15.04 11.04 -16.42
C ILE A 12 16.40 11.16 -17.13
N GLY A 13 16.47 10.84 -18.42
CA GLY A 13 17.62 11.09 -19.28
C GLY A 13 18.68 10.00 -19.32
N TYR A 14 18.40 8.78 -18.82
CA TYR A 14 19.30 7.65 -18.96
C TYR A 14 19.16 6.95 -20.31
N LYS A 15 20.29 6.56 -20.91
CA LYS A 15 20.33 5.80 -22.17
C LYS A 15 19.74 4.39 -21.99
N PRO A 16 19.06 3.84 -23.01
CA PRO A 16 18.55 2.47 -22.97
C PRO A 16 19.68 1.46 -22.71
N TYR A 17 19.38 0.41 -21.94
CA TYR A 17 20.34 -0.64 -21.60
C TYR A 17 20.65 -1.47 -22.85
N ALA A 18 21.92 -1.53 -23.25
CA ALA A 18 22.40 -2.59 -24.12
C ALA A 18 22.85 -3.74 -23.22
N LEU A 19 22.38 -4.97 -23.49
CA LEU A 19 22.93 -6.13 -22.80
C LEU A 19 24.46 -6.20 -23.07
N PRO A 20 25.27 -6.71 -22.13
CA PRO A 20 26.73 -6.80 -22.28
C PRO A 20 27.20 -7.54 -23.56
N ASN A 21 26.34 -8.37 -24.13
CA ASN A 21 26.58 -9.15 -25.35
C ASN A 21 26.00 -8.53 -26.63
N GLY A 22 25.40 -7.33 -26.56
CA GLY A 22 24.77 -6.67 -27.71
C GLY A 22 23.48 -7.32 -28.19
N GLU A 23 22.98 -8.36 -27.50
CA GLU A 23 21.67 -8.92 -27.79
C GLU A 23 20.57 -7.93 -27.35
N GLN A 24 19.54 -7.79 -28.17
CA GLN A 24 18.32 -7.12 -27.74
C GLN A 24 17.57 -8.07 -26.81
N ILE A 25 17.08 -7.54 -25.70
CA ILE A 25 16.13 -8.27 -24.85
C ILE A 25 14.92 -8.61 -25.73
N HIS A 26 14.74 -9.89 -26.09
CA HIS A 26 13.64 -10.39 -26.91
C HIS A 26 12.26 -10.37 -26.21
N SER A 27 12.05 -9.48 -25.24
CA SER A 27 10.77 -9.26 -24.57
C SER A 27 10.30 -7.82 -24.76
N TRP A 28 9.19 -7.63 -25.48
CA TRP A 28 8.26 -6.48 -25.47
C TRP A 28 8.79 -5.08 -25.12
N ASN A 29 10.01 -4.70 -25.52
CA ASN A 29 10.67 -3.45 -25.13
C ASN A 29 10.73 -3.26 -23.60
N GLY A 30 11.56 -4.05 -22.92
CA GLY A 30 11.77 -3.93 -21.48
C GLY A 30 12.10 -2.50 -21.01
N LEU A 31 11.66 -2.16 -19.81
CA LEU A 31 11.80 -0.84 -19.20
C LEU A 31 12.78 -0.92 -18.02
N ARG A 32 13.75 0.00 -17.97
CA ARG A 32 14.61 0.17 -16.80
C ARG A 32 13.91 1.02 -15.75
N VAL A 33 13.88 0.52 -14.52
CA VAL A 33 13.27 1.18 -13.38
C VAL A 33 14.34 1.38 -12.30
N GLY A 34 14.58 2.63 -11.92
CA GLY A 34 15.46 2.99 -10.81
C GLY A 34 14.68 3.05 -9.51
N ILE A 35 15.33 2.65 -8.42
CA ILE A 35 14.79 2.69 -7.06
C ILE A 35 15.52 3.79 -6.32
N PHE A 36 14.76 4.73 -5.76
CA PHE A 36 15.28 5.92 -5.10
C PHE A 36 14.84 5.94 -3.64
N ARG A 37 15.80 6.03 -2.73
CA ARG A 37 15.55 6.40 -1.33
C ARG A 37 15.29 7.90 -1.28
N VAL A 38 14.18 8.28 -0.65
CA VAL A 38 13.77 9.68 -0.45
C VAL A 38 13.86 10.00 1.02
N GLU A 39 14.73 10.94 1.38
CA GLU A 39 14.95 11.38 2.75
C GLU A 39 15.22 12.90 2.77
N ASP A 40 14.48 13.63 3.60
CA ASP A 40 14.57 15.10 3.70
C ASP A 40 14.50 15.83 2.34
N GLY A 41 13.66 15.31 1.44
CA GLY A 41 13.47 15.84 0.09
C GLY A 41 14.61 15.54 -0.90
N ARG A 42 15.62 14.77 -0.48
CA ARG A 42 16.71 14.30 -1.34
C ARG A 42 16.40 12.90 -1.83
N GLU A 43 16.71 12.67 -3.10
CA GLU A 43 16.58 11.36 -3.73
C GLU A 43 17.95 10.78 -4.03
N GLU A 44 18.19 9.57 -3.55
CA GLU A 44 19.40 8.79 -3.83
C GLU A 44 19.02 7.49 -4.50
N GLN A 45 19.57 7.21 -5.68
CA GLN A 45 19.34 5.92 -6.33
C GLN A 45 20.08 4.82 -5.57
N VAL A 46 19.33 3.85 -5.05
CA VAL A 46 19.86 2.71 -4.26
C VAL A 46 19.85 1.39 -5.05
N GLY A 47 19.15 1.34 -6.18
CA GLY A 47 19.12 0.17 -7.04
C GLY A 47 18.35 0.40 -8.34
N GLU A 48 18.20 -0.68 -9.09
CA GLU A 48 17.41 -0.70 -10.31
C GLU A 48 16.99 -2.13 -10.66
N TYR A 49 15.95 -2.25 -11.48
CA TYR A 49 15.55 -3.51 -12.11
C TYR A 49 15.04 -3.27 -13.53
N VAL A 50 15.00 -4.34 -14.33
CA VAL A 50 14.38 -4.31 -15.66
C VAL A 50 13.00 -4.95 -15.56
N ARG A 51 11.96 -4.21 -15.96
CA ARG A 51 10.63 -4.77 -16.19
C ARG A 51 10.56 -5.27 -17.62
N GLN A 52 10.19 -6.53 -17.84
CA GLN A 52 10.12 -7.12 -19.19
C GLN A 52 8.94 -6.63 -20.07
N TYR A 53 8.23 -5.60 -19.61
CA TYR A 53 7.07 -5.01 -20.27
C TYR A 53 7.13 -3.49 -20.09
N ARG A 54 6.98 -2.76 -21.19
CA ARG A 54 7.31 -1.32 -21.24
C ARG A 54 6.44 -0.45 -20.36
N THR A 55 5.16 -0.80 -20.22
CA THR A 55 4.22 0.04 -19.49
C THR A 55 4.51 -0.04 -18.00
N LEU A 56 4.97 1.06 -17.41
CA LEU A 56 5.11 1.19 -15.96
C LEU A 56 3.77 1.61 -15.35
N TYR A 57 3.01 0.62 -14.91
CA TYR A 57 1.97 0.88 -13.90
C TYR A 57 2.62 1.06 -12.51
N ASP A 58 1.83 1.44 -11.49
CA ASP A 58 2.25 1.67 -10.09
C ASP A 58 2.65 0.35 -9.38
N THR A 59 3.68 -0.27 -9.92
CA THR A 59 4.12 -1.65 -9.69
C THR A 59 5.40 -1.71 -8.88
N PHE A 60 5.56 -0.71 -8.01
CA PHE A 60 6.55 -0.67 -6.96
C PHE A 60 5.88 -0.05 -5.73
N PHE A 61 5.87 -0.76 -4.61
CA PHE A 61 5.26 -0.26 -3.38
C PHE A 61 6.16 -0.58 -2.19
N HIS A 62 6.69 0.46 -1.57
CA HIS A 62 7.50 0.37 -0.36
C HIS A 62 6.63 0.12 0.88
N PHE A 63 7.05 -0.81 1.73
CA PHE A 63 6.47 -1.04 3.05
C PHE A 63 7.55 -1.47 4.05
N VAL A 64 7.23 -1.37 5.35
CA VAL A 64 8.13 -1.76 6.44
C VAL A 64 7.51 -2.91 7.22
N GLN A 65 8.29 -3.97 7.44
CA GLN A 65 7.90 -5.11 8.28
C GLN A 65 9.06 -5.49 9.21
N ASP A 66 8.77 -5.67 10.50
CA ASP A 66 9.76 -6.01 11.54
C ASP A 66 10.99 -5.08 11.55
N GLY A 67 10.76 -3.78 11.29
CA GLY A 67 11.80 -2.75 11.25
C GLY A 67 12.72 -2.80 10.03
N LYS A 68 12.37 -3.57 8.99
CA LYS A 68 13.10 -3.66 7.73
C LYS A 68 12.26 -3.14 6.57
N ASP A 69 12.91 -2.48 5.62
CA ASP A 69 12.29 -1.95 4.41
C ASP A 69 12.19 -3.05 3.34
N TYR A 70 11.01 -3.18 2.74
CA TYR A 70 10.74 -4.07 1.62
C TYR A 70 9.97 -3.33 0.54
N ALA A 71 9.91 -3.90 -0.66
CA ALA A 71 8.97 -3.47 -1.67
C ALA A 71 8.30 -4.64 -2.37
N LEU A 72 7.01 -4.47 -2.67
CA LEU A 72 6.34 -5.21 -3.72
C LEU A 72 6.78 -4.62 -5.05
N TYR A 73 7.19 -5.45 -6.00
CA TYR A 73 7.53 -4.98 -7.34
C TYR A 73 7.19 -6.02 -8.42
N SER A 74 7.14 -5.58 -9.67
CA SER A 74 6.86 -6.45 -10.83
C SER A 74 7.98 -6.34 -11.89
N PRO A 75 9.06 -7.13 -11.80
CA PRO A 75 10.06 -7.21 -12.86
C PRO A 75 9.55 -8.03 -14.05
N ASN A 76 8.65 -8.97 -13.80
CA ASN A 76 7.97 -9.75 -14.82
C ASN A 76 6.51 -9.34 -14.89
N TYR A 77 6.00 -9.11 -16.11
CA TYR A 77 4.62 -8.70 -16.36
C TYR A 77 3.57 -9.60 -15.69
N SER A 78 3.89 -10.87 -15.43
CA SER A 78 2.94 -11.86 -14.90
C SER A 78 3.20 -12.25 -13.44
N ALA A 79 4.02 -11.49 -12.69
CA ALA A 79 4.40 -11.86 -11.33
C ALA A 79 4.63 -10.65 -10.41
N THR A 80 4.27 -10.84 -9.15
CA THR A 80 4.63 -9.99 -8.02
C THR A 80 5.82 -10.59 -7.28
N ARG A 81 6.85 -9.78 -7.04
CA ARG A 81 8.07 -10.15 -6.33
C ARG A 81 8.26 -9.27 -5.10
N LEU A 82 9.07 -9.75 -4.15
CA LEU A 82 9.51 -9.03 -2.96
C LEU A 82 10.96 -8.60 -3.12
N LEU A 83 11.22 -7.34 -2.81
CA LEU A 83 12.53 -6.73 -2.86
C LEU A 83 12.94 -6.30 -1.45
N GLU A 84 14.13 -6.71 -1.00
CA GLU A 84 14.75 -6.17 0.21
C GLU A 84 15.38 -4.81 -0.08
N LEU A 85 15.15 -3.82 0.79
CA LEU A 85 15.69 -2.46 0.67
C LEU A 85 16.61 -2.15 1.86
N PRO A 86 17.68 -1.34 1.67
CA PRO A 86 18.10 -0.68 0.43
C PRO A 86 18.92 -1.57 -0.53
N SER A 87 19.21 -2.83 -0.17
CA SER A 87 20.09 -3.73 -0.93
C SER A 87 19.59 -4.01 -2.36
N SER A 88 18.30 -3.77 -2.62
CA SER A 88 17.64 -4.03 -3.90
C SER A 88 17.77 -5.49 -4.33
N LYS A 89 17.78 -6.39 -3.35
CA LYS A 89 17.88 -7.83 -3.56
C LYS A 89 16.49 -8.42 -3.73
N ASP A 90 16.24 -9.13 -4.83
CA ASP A 90 15.06 -9.99 -4.96
C ASP A 90 15.16 -11.12 -3.93
N ILE A 91 14.17 -11.22 -3.05
CA ILE A 91 14.15 -12.23 -1.99
C ILE A 91 13.12 -13.32 -2.22
N GLY A 92 12.23 -13.19 -3.21
CA GLY A 92 11.18 -14.17 -3.49
C GLY A 92 9.86 -13.56 -3.99
N GLY A 93 8.79 -14.34 -3.88
CA GLY A 93 7.45 -13.99 -4.34
C GLY A 93 6.90 -14.99 -5.35
N GLU A 94 6.06 -14.52 -6.26
CA GLU A 94 5.50 -15.35 -7.32
C GLU A 94 6.55 -15.66 -8.39
N GLU A 95 6.45 -16.85 -8.99
CA GLU A 95 7.18 -17.17 -10.20
C GLU A 95 6.38 -16.75 -11.43
N PRO A 96 7.02 -16.23 -12.49
CA PRO A 96 6.35 -15.92 -13.75
C PRO A 96 5.60 -17.12 -14.35
N ALA A 97 4.45 -16.84 -14.96
CA ALA A 97 3.63 -17.85 -15.61
C ALA A 97 2.98 -17.27 -16.88
N ALA A 98 2.86 -18.08 -17.93
CA ALA A 98 2.27 -17.63 -19.20
C ALA A 98 0.85 -17.08 -19.06
N ASN A 99 0.06 -17.66 -18.13
CA ASN A 99 -1.29 -17.20 -17.79
C ASN A 99 -1.33 -16.52 -16.41
N GLY A 100 -0.21 -15.92 -16.01
CA GLY A 100 -0.08 -15.28 -14.70
C GLY A 100 -0.92 -14.01 -14.58
N PHE A 101 -1.01 -13.51 -13.35
CA PHE A 101 -1.69 -12.25 -13.05
C PHE A 101 -0.80 -11.07 -13.42
N CYS A 102 -1.35 -10.06 -14.07
CA CYS A 102 -0.60 -8.90 -14.52
C CYS A 102 -0.75 -7.72 -13.53
N PRO A 103 0.13 -7.56 -12.54
CA PRO A 103 -0.02 -6.50 -11.55
C PRO A 103 0.13 -5.12 -12.20
N THR A 104 -0.80 -4.22 -11.84
CA THR A 104 -0.79 -2.82 -12.24
C THR A 104 -0.68 -1.88 -11.06
N GLN A 105 -1.21 -2.25 -9.89
CA GLN A 105 -1.10 -1.44 -8.68
C GLN A 105 -0.96 -2.32 -7.45
N TYR A 106 -0.20 -1.85 -6.47
CA TYR A 106 -0.13 -2.45 -5.13
C TYR A 106 -0.62 -1.46 -4.09
N TYR A 107 -1.14 -1.99 -2.99
CA TYR A 107 -1.49 -1.20 -1.81
C TYR A 107 -1.28 -2.05 -0.56
N VAL A 108 -0.41 -1.61 0.34
CA VAL A 108 -0.25 -2.22 1.67
C VAL A 108 -0.74 -1.20 2.69
N PRO A 109 -1.82 -1.50 3.45
CA PRO A 109 -2.31 -0.61 4.47
C PRO A 109 -1.26 -0.32 5.53
N SER A 110 -1.31 0.90 6.05
CA SER A 110 -0.40 1.40 7.06
C SER A 110 -1.15 1.97 8.24
N TYR A 111 -0.51 2.00 9.40
CA TYR A 111 -1.10 2.55 10.61
C TYR A 111 -0.05 3.20 11.51
N ILE A 112 -0.53 4.01 12.45
CA ILE A 112 0.25 4.50 13.58
C ILE A 112 -0.42 4.06 14.88
N ILE A 113 0.33 4.12 15.97
CA ILE A 113 -0.22 4.05 17.32
C ILE A 113 -0.32 5.48 17.84
N GLU A 114 -1.51 5.90 18.25
CA GLU A 114 -1.77 7.18 18.91
C GLU A 114 -1.96 6.94 20.40
N GLU A 115 -1.15 7.60 21.23
CA GLU A 115 -1.33 7.63 22.68
C GLU A 115 -2.30 8.76 23.04
N SER A 116 -3.38 8.41 23.72
CA SER A 116 -4.39 9.34 24.23
C SER A 116 -4.25 9.48 25.74
N TYR A 117 -3.97 10.68 26.23
CA TYR A 117 -3.91 11.00 27.65
C TYR A 117 -5.11 11.88 28.06
N TYR A 118 -5.89 11.37 29.01
CA TYR A 118 -7.10 12.00 29.53
C TYR A 118 -6.76 12.74 30.83
N GLU A 119 -6.81 14.07 30.82
CA GLU A 119 -6.41 14.88 31.98
C GLU A 119 -7.29 14.64 33.22
N ARG A 120 -8.58 14.35 32.99
CA ARG A 120 -9.58 14.10 34.04
C ARG A 120 -9.23 12.88 34.87
N ASP A 121 -8.99 11.75 34.20
CA ASP A 121 -8.82 10.45 34.86
C ASP A 121 -7.34 10.09 35.04
N LYS A 122 -6.42 10.94 34.56
CA LYS A 122 -4.97 10.66 34.50
C LYS A 122 -4.67 9.33 33.81
N LYS A 123 -5.51 8.94 32.85
CA LYS A 123 -5.46 7.66 32.14
C LYS A 123 -4.80 7.86 30.78
N THR A 124 -3.96 6.91 30.40
CA THR A 124 -3.43 6.79 29.05
C THR A 124 -4.05 5.57 28.36
N THR A 125 -4.48 5.73 27.12
CA THR A 125 -4.86 4.63 26.23
C THR A 125 -4.03 4.69 24.95
N ARG A 126 -3.98 3.58 24.22
CA ARG A 126 -3.34 3.46 22.92
C ARG A 126 -4.38 3.05 21.91
N ASN A 127 -4.46 3.78 20.81
CA ASN A 127 -5.37 3.47 19.73
C ASN A 127 -4.58 3.28 18.45
N ARG A 128 -4.95 2.28 17.66
CA ARG A 128 -4.44 2.11 16.30
C ARG A 128 -5.20 3.05 15.38
N ILE A 129 -4.49 3.85 14.59
CA ILE A 129 -5.07 4.70 13.55
C ILE A 129 -4.58 4.18 12.20
N THR A 130 -5.46 3.50 11.48
CA THR A 130 -5.21 3.03 10.11
C THR A 130 -5.28 4.21 9.13
N GLU A 131 -4.38 4.24 8.16
CA GLU A 131 -4.22 5.30 7.16
C GLU A 131 -4.34 6.73 7.73
N PRO A 132 -3.44 7.10 8.67
CA PRO A 132 -3.54 8.39 9.35
C PRO A 132 -3.46 9.54 8.36
N ARG A 133 -4.40 10.48 8.48
CA ARG A 133 -4.37 11.73 7.72
C ARG A 133 -3.19 12.60 8.18
N PRO A 134 -2.67 13.52 7.34
CA PRO A 134 -1.54 14.39 7.70
C PRO A 134 -1.72 15.12 9.04
N GLU A 135 -2.93 15.60 9.36
CA GLU A 135 -3.25 16.26 10.61
C GLU A 135 -3.16 15.35 11.85
N GLN A 136 -3.26 14.02 11.68
CA GLN A 136 -3.13 13.03 12.75
C GLN A 136 -1.68 12.63 13.02
N LEU A 137 -0.73 13.09 12.19
CA LEU A 137 0.70 12.86 12.36
C LEU A 137 1.37 13.87 13.30
N ALA A 138 0.63 14.85 13.79
CA ALA A 138 1.11 15.84 14.75
C ALA A 138 0.42 15.69 16.12
N PRO A 139 1.12 15.97 17.23
CA PRO A 139 0.48 16.06 18.54
C PRO A 139 -0.67 17.07 18.53
N ARG A 140 -1.80 16.68 19.11
CA ARG A 140 -3.02 17.48 19.13
C ARG A 140 -3.67 17.45 20.51
N SER A 141 -4.43 18.50 20.83
CA SER A 141 -5.16 18.55 22.10
C SER A 141 -6.48 19.28 21.91
N PHE A 142 -7.55 18.74 22.50
CA PHE A 142 -8.88 19.33 22.41
C PHE A 142 -9.63 19.19 23.74
N PRO A 143 -10.57 20.10 24.03
CA PRO A 143 -11.46 19.95 25.17
C PRO A 143 -12.38 18.76 24.96
N LEU A 144 -12.50 17.88 25.95
CA LEU A 144 -13.39 16.72 25.89
C LEU A 144 -14.70 16.99 26.63
N GLU A 145 -14.61 17.52 27.85
CA GLU A 145 -15.77 17.72 28.72
C GLU A 145 -15.56 18.90 29.68
N THR A 146 -16.68 19.52 30.05
CA THR A 146 -16.74 20.54 31.11
C THR A 146 -17.53 19.98 32.29
N SER A 147 -16.96 19.95 33.49
CA SER A 147 -17.68 19.59 34.73
C SER A 147 -17.61 20.72 35.74
N LYS A 148 -18.40 20.65 36.81
CA LYS A 148 -18.22 21.54 37.95
C LYS A 148 -17.24 20.94 38.97
N ASP A 149 -16.37 21.74 39.55
CA ASP A 149 -15.55 21.36 40.71
C ASP A 149 -16.36 21.37 42.02
N ALA A 150 -15.70 21.10 43.15
CA ALA A 150 -16.33 21.07 44.47
C ALA A 150 -16.90 22.44 44.89
N GLU A 151 -16.37 23.51 44.32
CA GLU A 151 -16.74 24.90 44.53
C GLU A 151 -17.81 25.38 43.51
N GLY A 152 -18.20 24.54 42.55
CA GLY A 152 -19.22 24.82 41.55
C GLY A 152 -18.74 25.53 40.28
N ASN A 153 -17.42 25.75 40.13
CA ASN A 153 -16.83 26.37 38.93
C ASN A 153 -16.71 25.37 37.79
N LEU A 154 -16.89 25.84 36.55
CA LEU A 154 -16.69 25.03 35.36
C LEU A 154 -15.19 24.76 35.13
N VAL A 155 -14.82 23.49 35.14
CA VAL A 155 -13.50 22.97 34.79
C VAL A 155 -13.58 22.25 33.47
N THR A 156 -12.69 22.60 32.53
CA THR A 156 -12.56 21.92 31.24
C THR A 156 -11.38 20.96 31.28
N TYR A 157 -11.60 19.71 30.90
CA TYR A 157 -10.55 18.71 30.77
C TYR A 157 -10.15 18.53 29.31
N LYS A 158 -8.85 18.44 29.06
CA LYS A 158 -8.32 18.14 27.73
C LYS A 158 -8.01 16.66 27.56
N VAL A 159 -8.07 16.24 26.31
CA VAL A 159 -7.40 15.03 25.85
C VAL A 159 -6.19 15.46 25.03
N HIS A 160 -5.05 14.86 25.33
CA HIS A 160 -3.83 15.02 24.58
C HIS A 160 -3.59 13.77 23.75
N LEU A 161 -3.45 13.95 22.45
CA LEU A 161 -3.18 12.87 21.52
C LEU A 161 -1.77 13.04 20.97
N LYS A 162 -0.99 11.97 21.04
CA LYS A 162 0.39 11.95 20.56
C LYS A 162 0.58 10.74 19.65
N PRO A 163 0.80 10.94 18.34
CA PRO A 163 1.22 9.84 17.47
C PRO A 163 2.62 9.38 17.88
N LEU A 164 2.83 8.07 17.94
CA LEU A 164 4.18 7.51 18.02
C LEU A 164 4.90 7.76 16.69
N GLU A 165 6.20 8.06 16.75
CA GLU A 165 6.99 8.49 15.57
C GLU A 165 7.10 7.41 14.47
N GLN A 166 6.75 6.16 14.79
CA GLN A 166 6.86 5.02 13.89
C GLN A 166 5.54 4.77 13.14
N ARG A 167 5.64 4.72 11.81
CA ARG A 167 4.59 4.18 10.93
C ARG A 167 4.82 2.67 10.75
N TYR A 168 3.74 1.92 10.83
CA TYR A 168 3.72 0.48 10.65
C TYR A 168 2.91 0.14 9.39
N PHE A 169 3.10 -1.08 8.90
CA PHE A 169 2.32 -1.65 7.81
C PHE A 169 1.67 -2.95 8.26
N ASP A 170 0.52 -3.24 7.70
CA ASP A 170 -0.15 -4.51 7.93
C ASP A 170 0.58 -5.67 7.24
N PRO A 171 0.48 -6.90 7.78
CA PRO A 171 1.10 -8.09 7.19
C PRO A 171 0.34 -8.59 5.94
N PHE A 172 -0.41 -7.71 5.27
CA PHE A 172 -1.15 -8.02 4.07
C PHE A 172 -1.27 -6.78 3.19
N GLY A 173 -1.61 -7.00 1.93
CA GLY A 173 -1.91 -5.94 1.00
C GLY A 173 -2.89 -6.37 -0.06
N PHE A 174 -2.98 -5.55 -1.08
CA PHE A 174 -3.88 -5.72 -2.21
C PHE A 174 -3.09 -5.51 -3.49
N VAL A 175 -3.53 -6.19 -4.53
CA VAL A 175 -3.04 -5.99 -5.89
C VAL A 175 -4.23 -5.78 -6.82
N ALA A 176 -4.09 -4.82 -7.73
CA ALA A 176 -4.96 -4.67 -8.89
C ALA A 176 -4.21 -5.10 -10.14
N GLY A 177 -4.89 -5.74 -11.07
CA GLY A 177 -4.25 -6.24 -12.28
C GLY A 177 -5.17 -7.07 -13.17
N CYS A 178 -4.71 -7.39 -14.38
CA CYS A 178 -5.47 -8.23 -15.29
C CYS A 178 -5.20 -9.71 -15.04
N VAL A 179 -6.17 -10.55 -15.35
CA VAL A 179 -5.91 -11.98 -15.55
C VAL A 179 -5.66 -12.18 -17.03
N TRP A 180 -4.77 -13.09 -17.39
CA TRP A 180 -4.48 -13.39 -18.78
C TRP A 180 -5.75 -13.62 -19.62
N GLY A 181 -5.86 -12.89 -20.73
CA GLY A 181 -7.02 -12.93 -21.64
C GLY A 181 -8.16 -11.96 -21.29
N ASP A 182 -8.01 -11.17 -20.21
CA ASP A 182 -8.98 -10.19 -19.72
C ASP A 182 -8.28 -8.84 -19.52
N ASP A 183 -7.84 -8.25 -20.62
CA ASP A 183 -7.00 -7.06 -20.63
C ASP A 183 -7.77 -5.75 -20.39
N ASN A 184 -9.10 -5.84 -20.26
CA ASN A 184 -10.00 -4.68 -20.17
C ASN A 184 -10.46 -4.40 -18.73
N SER A 185 -10.16 -5.29 -17.78
CA SER A 185 -10.54 -5.13 -16.38
C SER A 185 -9.34 -5.34 -15.44
N TRP A 186 -9.36 -4.64 -14.31
CA TRP A 186 -8.36 -4.83 -13.25
C TRP A 186 -9.02 -5.46 -12.05
N LYS A 187 -8.69 -6.71 -11.74
CA LYS A 187 -9.24 -7.45 -10.62
C LYS A 187 -8.46 -7.11 -9.36
N ILE A 188 -9.19 -6.94 -8.26
CA ILE A 188 -8.62 -6.74 -6.94
C ILE A 188 -8.41 -8.11 -6.27
N GLN A 189 -7.19 -8.39 -5.83
CA GLN A 189 -6.84 -9.62 -5.11
C GLN A 189 -6.07 -9.30 -3.84
N TYR A 190 -6.13 -10.25 -2.89
CA TYR A 190 -5.45 -10.15 -1.60
C TYR A 190 -4.01 -10.66 -1.71
N LEU A 191 -3.10 -10.02 -0.99
CA LEU A 191 -1.72 -10.45 -0.81
C LEU A 191 -1.46 -10.75 0.67
N ASP A 192 -1.09 -11.98 1.00
CA ASP A 192 -0.51 -12.35 2.29
C ASP A 192 0.98 -12.00 2.29
N LEU A 193 1.37 -11.09 3.19
CA LEU A 193 2.74 -10.60 3.38
C LEU A 193 3.30 -10.98 4.75
N SER A 194 2.62 -11.86 5.50
CA SER A 194 3.02 -12.26 6.86
C SER A 194 4.41 -12.89 6.92
N GLU A 195 4.89 -13.44 5.80
CA GLU A 195 6.21 -14.06 5.66
C GLU A 195 7.10 -13.36 4.62
N ALA A 196 6.86 -12.08 4.35
CA ALA A 196 7.62 -11.34 3.33
C ALA A 196 9.13 -11.25 3.66
N SER A 197 9.52 -11.23 4.94
CA SER A 197 10.93 -11.31 5.36
C SER A 197 11.65 -12.61 4.95
N LYS A 198 10.89 -13.67 4.63
CA LYS A 198 11.40 -14.94 4.10
C LYS A 198 11.30 -15.01 2.56
N GLY A 199 10.85 -13.94 1.92
CA GLY A 199 10.57 -13.92 0.48
C GLY A 199 9.29 -14.65 0.10
N ILE A 200 8.39 -14.92 1.04
CA ILE A 200 7.14 -15.63 0.78
C ILE A 200 6.02 -14.61 0.64
N LEU A 201 5.33 -14.66 -0.50
CA LEU A 201 4.11 -13.90 -0.78
C LEU A 201 3.07 -14.86 -1.34
N LYS A 202 1.83 -14.74 -0.89
CA LYS A 202 0.71 -15.52 -1.45
C LYS A 202 -0.36 -14.58 -1.96
N ARG A 203 -0.76 -14.77 -3.22
CA ARG A 203 -1.88 -14.05 -3.81
C ARG A 203 -3.12 -14.91 -3.78
N GLU A 204 -4.23 -14.33 -3.35
CA GLU A 204 -5.49 -15.04 -3.15
C GLU A 204 -6.68 -14.29 -3.75
N GLU A 205 -7.59 -15.02 -4.36
CA GLU A 205 -8.86 -14.50 -4.90
C GLU A 205 -9.95 -14.43 -3.82
N ARG A 206 -9.62 -13.92 -2.63
CA ARG A 206 -10.49 -13.95 -1.44
C ARG A 206 -11.87 -13.33 -1.65
N PHE A 207 -11.94 -12.32 -2.52
CA PHE A 207 -13.14 -11.54 -2.76
C PHE A 207 -13.89 -11.96 -4.04
N GLY A 208 -13.42 -13.01 -4.72
CA GLY A 208 -13.90 -13.39 -6.05
C GLY A 208 -13.53 -12.37 -7.11
N TYR A 209 -14.42 -12.17 -8.09
CA TYR A 209 -14.19 -11.28 -9.22
C TYR A 209 -14.70 -9.86 -8.91
N ILE A 210 -13.83 -9.04 -8.32
CA ILE A 210 -14.09 -7.61 -8.09
C ILE A 210 -13.20 -6.77 -8.99
N VAL A 211 -13.82 -5.94 -9.83
CA VAL A 211 -13.12 -5.03 -10.74
C VAL A 211 -12.87 -3.70 -10.05
N LEU A 212 -11.61 -3.25 -10.06
CA LEU A 212 -11.21 -1.90 -9.71
C LEU A 212 -11.86 -0.90 -10.67
N PRO A 213 -12.62 0.09 -10.16
CA PRO A 213 -13.29 1.06 -11.01
C PRO A 213 -12.31 1.83 -11.91
N LEU A 214 -12.73 2.08 -13.15
CA LEU A 214 -11.96 2.90 -14.10
C LEU A 214 -11.62 4.26 -13.48
N ASN A 215 -10.36 4.69 -13.65
CA ASN A 215 -9.79 5.93 -13.14
C ASN A 215 -9.70 6.04 -11.60
N GLN A 216 -9.91 4.96 -10.86
CA GLN A 216 -9.67 4.91 -9.42
C GLN A 216 -8.32 4.24 -9.13
N LYS A 217 -7.60 4.73 -8.12
CA LYS A 217 -6.41 4.02 -7.60
C LYS A 217 -6.87 2.91 -6.67
N LEU A 218 -6.12 1.82 -6.62
CA LEU A 218 -6.39 0.69 -5.73
C LEU A 218 -6.56 1.13 -4.29
N ARG A 219 -5.65 1.98 -3.79
CA ARG A 219 -5.72 2.52 -2.42
C ARG A 219 -7.02 3.27 -2.12
N ASP A 220 -7.64 3.89 -3.12
CA ASP A 220 -8.86 4.69 -2.94
C ASP A 220 -10.11 3.78 -3.05
N ALA A 221 -9.94 2.55 -3.55
CA ALA A 221 -10.99 1.55 -3.64
C ALA A 221 -11.06 0.64 -2.41
N ILE A 222 -9.97 0.52 -1.65
CA ILE A 222 -9.93 -0.23 -0.39
C ILE A 222 -10.17 0.74 0.76
N ASP A 223 -11.21 0.51 1.53
CA ASP A 223 -11.56 1.29 2.70
C ASP A 223 -11.36 0.45 3.96
N MET A 224 -10.52 1.00 4.83
CA MET A 224 -10.03 0.39 6.06
C MET A 224 -10.72 0.97 7.32
N GLU A 225 -11.80 1.75 7.19
CA GLU A 225 -12.46 2.44 8.31
C GLU A 225 -12.91 1.48 9.41
N ASP A 226 -13.52 0.34 9.04
CA ASP A 226 -13.97 -0.69 9.99
C ASP A 226 -12.89 -1.71 10.35
N PHE A 227 -11.70 -1.62 9.74
CA PHE A 227 -10.59 -2.52 10.06
C PHE A 227 -9.97 -2.14 11.41
N GLN A 228 -10.44 -2.79 12.47
CA GLN A 228 -9.93 -2.63 13.82
C GLN A 228 -9.23 -3.90 14.25
N HIS A 229 -7.91 -3.88 14.12
CA HIS A 229 -7.08 -4.77 14.93
C HIS A 229 -6.98 -4.15 16.33
N ASP A 230 -8.09 -4.21 17.07
CA ASP A 230 -8.06 -3.82 18.48
C ASP A 230 -7.26 -4.88 19.24
N PHE A 231 -6.63 -4.51 20.35
CA PHE A 231 -5.86 -5.48 21.14
C PHE A 231 -6.75 -6.56 21.77
N ASP A 232 -8.06 -6.28 21.85
CA ASP A 232 -9.06 -7.11 22.53
C ASP A 232 -10.23 -7.57 21.62
N LYS A 233 -10.25 -7.20 20.33
CA LYS A 233 -11.30 -7.60 19.37
C LYS A 233 -10.74 -7.81 17.97
N ASP A 234 -11.09 -8.96 17.39
CA ASP A 234 -10.73 -9.35 16.02
C ASP A 234 -11.84 -8.95 15.04
N ASP A 235 -12.04 -7.64 14.79
CA ASP A 235 -12.83 -7.23 13.62
C ASP A 235 -11.89 -7.08 12.42
N THR A 236 -11.96 -8.04 11.51
CA THR A 236 -11.09 -8.14 10.33
C THR A 236 -11.83 -7.75 9.05
N SER A 237 -12.87 -6.92 9.14
CA SER A 237 -13.65 -6.48 7.99
C SER A 237 -13.05 -5.25 7.30
N ILE A 238 -13.27 -5.14 5.99
CA ILE A 238 -12.91 -4.00 5.15
C ILE A 238 -14.07 -3.74 4.18
N TYR A 239 -14.14 -2.53 3.62
CA TYR A 239 -15.01 -2.25 2.47
C TYR A 239 -14.18 -2.17 1.18
N ILE A 240 -14.75 -2.67 0.10
CA ILE A 240 -14.19 -2.50 -1.25
C ILE A 240 -15.21 -1.73 -2.07
N ASN A 241 -14.83 -0.52 -2.47
CA ASN A 241 -15.65 0.34 -3.30
C ASN A 241 -15.66 -0.19 -4.74
N VAL A 242 -16.84 -0.58 -5.21
CA VAL A 242 -17.07 -1.08 -6.57
C VAL A 242 -17.97 -0.13 -7.36
N ARG A 243 -17.73 -0.04 -8.67
CA ARG A 243 -18.60 0.70 -9.58
C ARG A 243 -19.38 -0.29 -10.42
N LYS A 244 -20.71 -0.20 -10.36
CA LYS A 244 -21.63 -0.97 -11.20
C LYS A 244 -22.31 -0.06 -12.21
N ARG A 245 -22.52 -0.57 -13.42
CA ARG A 245 -23.26 0.11 -14.47
C ARG A 245 -24.65 -0.50 -14.56
N PHE A 246 -25.65 0.35 -14.61
CA PHE A 246 -27.04 -0.04 -14.82
C PHE A 246 -27.58 0.70 -16.04
N ASP A 247 -28.37 0.00 -16.83
CA ASP A 247 -29.22 0.63 -17.82
C ASP A 247 -30.38 1.34 -17.08
N ILE A 248 -30.63 2.60 -17.42
CA ILE A 248 -31.62 3.43 -16.70
C ILE A 248 -33.07 3.10 -17.09
N GLU A 249 -33.29 2.56 -18.28
CA GLU A 249 -34.62 2.27 -18.80
C GLU A 249 -35.14 0.93 -18.27
N THR A 250 -34.24 -0.05 -18.16
CA THR A 250 -34.54 -1.42 -17.75
C THR A 250 -34.19 -1.71 -16.28
N GLY A 251 -33.23 -0.96 -15.72
CA GLY A 251 -32.62 -1.27 -14.43
C GLY A 251 -31.65 -2.44 -14.47
N ASP A 252 -31.42 -3.02 -15.66
CA ASP A 252 -30.55 -4.18 -15.81
C ASP A 252 -29.10 -3.79 -15.55
N MET A 253 -28.41 -4.62 -14.77
CA MET A 253 -26.98 -4.49 -14.58
C MET A 253 -26.28 -4.87 -15.87
N SER A 254 -25.44 -3.96 -16.38
CA SER A 254 -24.55 -4.29 -17.51
C SER A 254 -23.24 -4.81 -16.95
N ASP A 255 -22.88 -6.01 -17.36
CA ASP A 255 -21.49 -6.45 -17.25
C ASP A 255 -20.66 -5.59 -18.22
N PHE A 256 -19.44 -5.27 -17.77
CA PHE A 256 -18.50 -4.31 -18.37
C PHE A 256 -18.42 -4.32 -19.90
#